data_AF-A0AAW7G9Q0-F1
#
_entry.id   AF-A0AAW7G9Q0-F1
#
_cell.length_a   1.000
_cell.length_b   1.000
_cell.length_c   1.000
_cell.angle_alpha   90.00
_cell.angle_beta   90.00
_cell.angle_gamma   90.00
#
_symmetry.space_group_name_H-M   'P 1'
#
loop_
_entity.id
_entity.type
_entity.pdbx_description
1 polymer ?
#
loop_
_entity_poly.entity_id
_entity_poly.type
_entity_poly.pdbx_seq_one_letter_code
_entity_poly.pdbx_strand_id
1 'polypeptide(L)'
;MAGETLTLQTLSGEFGVSIRTLRRDLHQRLVHLDIIGENGTYRLSESATRDHSPGAVSFARSTGIARIIPSQNRQLMHLLMNETGTSPCFIRFAAICLSSGSPSVLGSDDSSA
;
A
#
# COMPACT_ATOMS: atom_id res chain seq x y z
N MET A 1 -4.11 14.07 -7.56
CA MET A 1 -5.31 14.35 -8.39
C MET A 1 -6.54 14.06 -7.53
N ALA A 2 -7.27 15.08 -7.08
CA ALA A 2 -8.54 14.88 -6.40
C ALA A 2 -9.56 14.34 -7.41
N GLY A 3 -10.39 13.37 -7.02
CA GLY A 3 -11.35 12.73 -7.93
C GLY A 3 -12.37 13.72 -8.55
N GLU A 4 -13.10 13.25 -9.56
CA GLU A 4 -14.15 14.04 -10.23
C GLU A 4 -15.26 14.48 -9.25
N THR A 5 -15.79 15.68 -9.46
CA THR A 5 -16.94 16.19 -8.68
C THR A 5 -18.24 15.67 -9.28
N LEU A 6 -19.04 14.99 -8.48
CA LEU A 6 -20.26 14.32 -8.90
C LEU A 6 -21.49 15.09 -8.40
N THR A 7 -22.50 15.27 -9.24
CA THR A 7 -23.79 15.82 -8.82
C THR A 7 -24.79 14.70 -8.52
N LEU A 8 -25.58 14.82 -7.44
CA LEU A 8 -26.57 13.80 -7.10
C LEU A 8 -27.68 13.66 -8.16
N GLN A 9 -28.03 14.73 -8.87
CA GLN A 9 -29.06 14.65 -9.91
C GLN A 9 -28.58 13.86 -11.12
N THR A 10 -27.35 14.12 -11.59
CA THR A 10 -26.74 13.38 -12.68
C THR A 10 -26.64 11.89 -12.33
N LEU A 11 -26.07 11.57 -11.16
CA LEU A 11 -25.97 10.18 -10.69
C LEU A 11 -27.33 9.51 -10.56
N SER A 12 -28.36 10.23 -10.08
CA SER A 12 -29.70 9.68 -9.95
C SER A 12 -30.30 9.30 -11.31
N GLY A 13 -30.07 10.12 -12.34
CA GLY A 13 -30.50 9.84 -13.71
C GLY A 13 -29.73 8.70 -14.37
N GLU A 14 -28.42 8.66 -14.22
CA GLU A 14 -27.55 7.63 -14.81
C GLU A 14 -27.80 6.24 -14.24
N PHE A 15 -27.94 6.14 -12.91
CA PHE A 15 -28.09 4.86 -12.22
C PHE A 15 -29.55 4.48 -11.97
N GLY A 16 -30.52 5.34 -12.29
CA GLY A 16 -31.95 5.08 -12.08
C GLY A 16 -32.34 4.90 -10.60
N VAL A 17 -31.56 5.48 -9.68
CA VAL A 17 -31.80 5.39 -8.22
C VAL A 17 -32.23 6.73 -7.65
N SER A 18 -32.97 6.70 -6.55
CA SER A 18 -33.38 7.95 -5.89
C SER A 18 -32.19 8.68 -5.27
N ILE A 19 -32.27 10.01 -5.22
CA ILE A 19 -31.32 10.87 -4.49
C ILE A 19 -31.17 10.42 -3.01
N ARG A 20 -32.26 9.95 -2.40
CA ARG A 20 -32.23 9.41 -1.03
C ARG A 20 -31.32 8.19 -0.90
N THR A 21 -31.38 7.28 -1.89
CA THR A 21 -30.53 6.09 -1.95
C THR A 21 -29.06 6.49 -2.06
N LEU A 22 -28.74 7.42 -2.96
CA LEU A 22 -27.37 7.91 -3.14
C LEU A 22 -26.81 8.55 -1.86
N ARG A 23 -27.59 9.41 -1.19
CA ARG A 23 -27.19 10.02 0.09
C ARG A 23 -26.91 8.97 1.16
N ARG A 24 -27.78 7.96 1.27
CA ARG A 24 -27.60 6.86 2.22
C ARG A 24 -26.30 6.11 1.94
N ASP A 25 -26.06 5.74 0.68
CA ASP A 25 -24.90 4.95 0.29
C ASP A 25 -23.59 5.74 0.48
N LEU A 26 -23.57 7.03 0.15
CA LEU A 26 -22.44 7.92 0.41
C LEU A 26 -22.11 8.01 1.92
N HIS A 27 -23.13 8.13 2.77
CA HIS A 27 -22.93 8.24 4.22
C HIS A 27 -22.66 6.91 4.94
N GLN A 28 -23.16 5.78 4.43
CA GLN A 28 -23.08 4.50 5.14
C GLN A 28 -22.02 3.57 4.56
N ARG A 29 -21.91 3.51 3.23
CA ARG A 29 -21.02 2.56 2.54
C ARG A 29 -19.70 3.19 2.19
N LEU A 30 -19.70 4.49 1.90
CA LEU A 30 -18.50 5.24 1.49
C LEU A 30 -17.92 6.12 2.59
N VAL A 31 -18.36 5.93 3.85
CA VAL A 31 -17.90 6.69 5.02
C VAL A 31 -16.39 6.64 5.26
N HIS A 32 -15.73 5.60 4.76
CA HIS A 32 -14.28 5.47 4.86
C HIS A 32 -13.53 6.37 3.88
N LEU A 33 -14.21 6.97 2.90
CA LEU A 33 -13.62 7.94 1.98
C LEU A 33 -13.84 9.35 2.55
N ASP A 34 -12.83 10.21 2.40
CA ASP A 34 -12.91 11.62 2.80
C ASP A 34 -13.72 12.41 1.78
N ILE A 35 -15.04 12.16 1.74
CA ILE A 35 -15.98 12.78 0.80
C ILE A 35 -16.47 14.11 1.38
N ILE A 36 -16.36 15.16 0.58
CA ILE A 36 -16.91 16.48 0.86
C ILE A 36 -18.21 16.61 0.05
N GLY A 37 -19.32 16.83 0.76
CA GLY A 37 -20.62 17.11 0.15
C GLY A 37 -21.04 18.56 0.38
N GLU A 38 -21.28 19.32 -0.69
CA GLU A 38 -21.72 20.72 -0.63
C GLU A 38 -22.81 20.95 -1.68
N ASN A 39 -23.94 21.56 -1.32
CA ASN A 39 -25.03 21.89 -2.25
C ASN A 39 -25.52 20.76 -3.20
N GLY A 40 -25.37 19.50 -2.81
CA GLY A 40 -25.77 18.35 -3.63
C GLY A 40 -24.72 17.87 -4.64
N THR A 41 -23.52 18.47 -4.63
CA THR A 41 -22.31 17.92 -5.23
C THR A 41 -21.44 17.21 -4.19
N TYR A 42 -20.76 16.17 -4.63
CA TYR A 42 -19.89 15.34 -3.80
C TYR A 42 -18.55 15.18 -4.51
N ARG A 43 -17.46 15.34 -3.79
CA ARG A 43 -16.09 15.15 -4.29
C ARG A 43 -15.22 14.51 -3.22
N LEU A 44 -14.12 13.90 -3.62
CA LEU A 44 -13.08 13.51 -2.68
C LEU A 44 -12.31 14.76 -2.23
N SER A 45 -11.94 14.81 -0.96
CA SER A 45 -11.08 15.87 -0.44
C SER A 45 -9.73 15.86 -1.16
N GLU A 46 -9.33 17.02 -1.69
CA GLU A 46 -8.04 17.22 -2.34
C GLU A 46 -6.88 17.17 -1.33
N SER A 47 -7.17 17.43 -0.04
CA SER A 47 -6.19 17.37 1.04
C SER A 47 -6.03 15.99 1.65
N ALA A 48 -6.75 14.98 1.16
CA ALA A 48 -6.58 13.62 1.62
C ALA A 48 -5.36 12.99 0.91
N THR A 49 -4.16 13.48 1.26
CA THR A 49 -2.98 12.61 1.27
C THR A 49 -3.23 11.57 2.35
N ARG A 50 -4.12 10.62 2.01
CA ARG A 50 -4.48 9.53 2.91
C ARG A 50 -3.17 8.86 3.22
N ASP A 51 -2.84 8.70 4.50
CA ASP A 51 -1.61 8.00 4.84
C ASP A 51 -1.77 6.55 4.40
N HIS A 52 -1.24 6.25 3.23
CA HIS A 52 -1.33 4.94 2.62
C HIS A 52 -0.33 3.97 3.25
N SER A 53 0.58 4.45 4.11
CA SER A 53 1.61 3.64 4.73
C SER A 53 1.07 2.41 5.48
N PRO A 54 -0.03 2.45 6.24
CA PRO A 54 -0.54 1.26 6.93
C PRO A 54 -1.06 0.22 5.92
N GLY A 55 -1.67 0.69 4.83
CA GLY A 55 -2.13 -0.15 3.72
C GLY A 55 -0.96 -0.80 2.98
N ALA A 56 0.09 -0.05 2.66
CA ALA A 56 1.28 -0.60 2.00
C ALA A 56 2.06 -1.57 2.88
N VAL A 57 2.20 -1.32 4.18
CA VAL A 57 2.82 -2.29 5.11
C VAL A 57 2.02 -3.59 5.08
N SER A 58 0.69 -3.49 5.17
CA SER A 58 -0.20 -4.66 5.15
C SER A 58 -0.11 -5.42 3.83
N PHE A 59 -0.14 -4.70 2.71
CA PHE A 59 0.05 -5.25 1.37
C PHE A 59 1.41 -5.93 1.23
N ALA A 60 2.48 -5.30 1.71
CA ALA A 60 3.82 -5.86 1.61
C ALA A 60 3.94 -7.18 2.39
N ARG A 61 3.28 -7.26 3.55
CA ARG A 61 3.19 -8.49 4.34
C ARG A 61 2.35 -9.55 3.65
N SER A 62 1.16 -9.20 3.16
CA SER A 62 0.22 -10.14 2.56
C SER A 62 0.71 -10.71 1.23
N THR A 63 1.50 -9.95 0.47
CA THR A 63 2.06 -10.36 -0.83
C THR A 63 3.46 -10.96 -0.73
N GLY A 64 4.06 -11.02 0.46
CA GLY A 64 5.40 -11.56 0.67
C GLY A 64 6.55 -10.64 0.21
N ILE A 65 6.24 -9.49 -0.38
CA ILE A 65 7.26 -8.51 -0.79
C ILE A 65 7.86 -7.75 0.40
N ALA A 66 7.41 -7.99 1.63
CA ALA A 66 8.00 -7.45 2.85
C ALA A 66 9.52 -7.69 2.97
N ARG A 67 10.04 -8.84 2.50
CA ARG A 67 11.50 -9.14 2.43
C ARG A 67 12.26 -8.24 1.45
N ILE A 68 11.50 -7.67 0.54
CA ILE A 68 11.75 -6.53 -0.36
C ILE A 68 12.49 -5.33 0.19
N ILE A 69 11.95 -4.94 1.34
CA ILE A 69 11.84 -3.58 1.80
C ILE A 69 12.88 -3.42 2.90
N PRO A 70 13.80 -2.44 2.80
CA PRO A 70 14.89 -2.29 3.75
C PRO A 70 14.44 -2.19 5.21
N SER A 71 13.30 -1.54 5.46
CA SER A 71 12.65 -1.47 6.77
C SER A 71 11.15 -1.21 6.62
N GLN A 72 10.31 -1.85 7.44
CA GLN A 72 8.85 -1.61 7.44
C GLN A 72 8.48 -0.38 8.28
N ASN A 73 9.20 0.73 8.11
CA ASN A 73 8.93 1.98 8.82
C ASN A 73 7.91 2.81 8.04
N ARG A 74 6.96 3.42 8.78
CA ARG A 74 5.96 4.38 8.29
C ARG A 74 6.57 5.47 7.41
N GLN A 75 7.73 6.03 7.79
CA GLN A 75 8.40 7.08 7.01
C GLN A 75 8.86 6.59 5.62
N LEU A 76 9.42 5.38 5.55
CA LEU A 76 9.86 4.78 4.29
C LEU A 76 8.66 4.47 3.39
N MET A 77 7.59 3.94 3.98
CA MET A 77 6.37 3.62 3.26
C MET A 77 5.69 4.89 2.73
N HIS A 78 5.65 5.95 3.53
CA HIS A 78 5.15 7.25 3.08
C HIS A 78 6.01 7.79 1.92
N LEU A 79 7.34 7.69 1.99
CA LEU A 79 8.24 8.09 0.91
C LEU A 79 8.01 7.29 -0.38
N LEU A 80 7.82 5.98 -0.27
CA LEU A 80 7.53 5.07 -1.40
C LEU A 80 6.19 5.35 -2.06
N MET A 81 5.19 5.76 -1.28
CA MET A 81 3.82 5.98 -1.73
C MET A 81 3.52 7.43 -2.07
N ASN A 82 4.45 8.35 -1.80
CA ASN A 82 4.23 9.75 -2.06
C ASN A 82 4.15 9.99 -3.58
N GLU A 83 3.15 10.77 -3.97
CA GLU A 83 2.84 11.09 -5.37
C GLU A 83 3.73 12.21 -5.94
N THR A 84 4.78 12.63 -5.22
CA THR A 84 5.70 13.72 -5.60
C THR A 84 6.63 13.40 -6.78
N GLY A 85 6.34 12.37 -7.57
CA GLY A 85 7.06 12.03 -8.82
C GLY A 85 8.46 11.43 -8.64
N THR A 86 9.13 11.67 -7.52
CA THR A 86 10.44 11.09 -7.21
C THR A 86 10.27 9.73 -6.53
N SER A 87 10.23 8.66 -7.32
CA SER A 87 10.31 7.29 -6.80
C SER A 87 11.75 7.01 -6.33
N PRO A 88 12.00 6.69 -5.04
CA PRO A 88 13.34 6.34 -4.60
C PRO A 88 13.76 5.01 -5.24
N CYS A 89 14.92 4.97 -5.89
CA CYS A 89 15.49 3.72 -6.38
C CYS A 89 16.09 2.92 -5.21
N PHE A 90 15.57 1.71 -4.96
CA PHE A 90 16.09 0.80 -3.95
C PHE A 90 16.98 -0.26 -4.58
N ILE A 91 18.30 -0.17 -4.35
CA ILE A 91 19.25 -1.20 -4.75
C ILE A 91 19.37 -2.19 -3.58
N ARG A 92 18.80 -3.38 -3.76
CA ARG A 92 18.95 -4.49 -2.81
C ARG A 92 20.35 -5.09 -2.97
N PHE A 93 21.25 -4.79 -2.04
CA PHE A 93 22.43 -5.64 -1.86
C PHE A 93 21.98 -6.90 -1.14
N ALA A 94 21.78 -7.99 -1.89
CA ALA A 94 21.78 -9.31 -1.29
C ALA A 94 23.21 -9.55 -0.79
N ALA A 95 23.45 -9.39 0.50
CA ALA A 95 24.56 -10.08 1.13
C ALA A 95 24.26 -11.57 0.86
N ILE A 96 24.90 -12.12 -0.15
CA ILE A 96 24.99 -13.56 -0.32
C ILE A 96 25.67 -14.00 0.97
N CYS A 97 24.89 -14.48 1.94
CA CYS A 97 25.42 -15.32 2.98
C CYS A 97 25.98 -16.52 2.21
N LEU A 98 27.26 -16.45 1.83
CA LEU A 98 28.04 -17.64 1.59
C LEU A 98 27.90 -18.41 2.90
N SER A 99 26.97 -19.37 2.92
CA SER A 99 26.94 -20.39 3.94
C SER A 99 28.35 -20.92 3.98
N SER A 100 29.06 -20.66 5.08
CA SER A 100 30.33 -21.26 5.38
C SER A 100 30.13 -22.76 5.30
N GLY A 101 30.49 -23.36 4.16
CA GLY A 101 30.51 -24.79 3.99
C GLY A 101 31.43 -25.35 5.06
N SER A 102 30.85 -26.08 6.01
CA SER A 102 31.61 -26.90 6.94
C SER A 102 32.32 -27.97 6.10
N PRO A 103 33.66 -28.08 6.11
CA PRO A 103 34.30 -29.21 5.47
C PRO A 103 33.98 -30.44 6.31
N SER A 104 33.18 -31.33 5.73
CA SER A 104 32.92 -32.66 6.28
C SER A 104 33.83 -33.65 5.53
N VAL A 105 34.53 -34.48 6.32
CA VAL A 105 35.11 -35.79 5.97
C VAL A 105 36.46 -35.81 5.25
N LEU A 106 37.49 -36.35 5.92
CA LEU A 106 38.05 -37.67 5.55
C LEU A 106 38.96 -38.19 6.68
N GLY A 107 38.57 -39.33 7.27
CA GLY A 107 39.44 -40.09 8.16
C GLY A 107 40.51 -40.85 7.36
N SER A 108 41.66 -41.03 7.99
CA SER A 108 42.60 -42.11 7.68
C SER A 108 43.23 -42.57 8.99
N ASP A 109 42.99 -43.84 9.30
CA ASP A 109 43.55 -44.61 10.41
C ASP A 109 45.06 -44.86 10.25
N ASP A 110 45.66 -45.23 11.40
CA ASP A 110 46.88 -46.03 11.63
C ASP A 110 48.28 -45.46 11.31
N SER A 111 49.14 -45.28 12.33
CA SER A 111 49.88 -46.39 12.97
C SER A 111 50.95 -45.85 13.95
N SER A 112 50.97 -46.34 15.18
CA SER A 112 51.98 -46.07 16.21
C SER A 112 53.10 -47.13 16.20
N ALA A 113 54.32 -46.64 16.39
CA ALA A 113 55.52 -47.23 17.02
C ALA A 113 55.70 -48.77 17.09
#